data_AF-A0A2V6J961-F1
#
_entry.id   AF-A0A2V6J961-F1
#
_cell.length_a   1.000
_cell.length_b   1.000
_cell.length_c   1.000
_cell.angle_alpha   90.00
_cell.angle_beta   90.00
_cell.angle_gamma   90.00
#
_symmetry.space_group_name_H-M   'P 1'
#
loop_
_entity.id
_entity.type
_entity.pdbx_description
1 polymer ?
#
loop_
_entity_poly.entity_id
_entity_poly.type
_entity_poly.pdbx_seq_one_letter_code
_entity_poly.pdbx_strand_id
1 'polypeptide(L)'
;MKLQINVPVSGLDLASLLQGEEGFFLCQNRGQNYVTVAKAGHSIAFGPTPIGRAIQETPTANLGPEPWVVTKISNSTEFNEFRGTSGGSVSNR
;
A
#
# COMPACT_ATOMS: atom_id res chain seq x y z
N MET A 1 -6.62 11.56 35.27
CA MET A 1 -5.57 10.52 35.17
C MET A 1 -4.94 10.61 33.79
N LYS A 2 -3.62 10.79 33.72
CA LYS A 2 -2.87 10.99 32.49
C LYS A 2 -2.30 9.64 32.06
N LEU A 3 -2.69 9.14 30.91
CA LEU A 3 -1.96 8.08 30.22
C LEU A 3 -1.15 8.75 29.11
N GLN A 4 0.11 9.07 29.41
CA GLN A 4 1.09 9.43 28.39
C GLN A 4 1.41 8.17 27.59
N ILE A 5 0.84 8.07 26.40
CA ILE A 5 1.27 7.06 25.42
C ILE A 5 2.53 7.64 24.76
N ASN A 6 3.67 7.49 25.42
CA ASN A 6 4.98 7.61 24.79
C ASN A 6 5.29 6.30 24.07
N VAL A 7 4.51 6.00 23.03
CA VAL A 7 4.90 4.99 22.06
C VAL A 7 5.24 5.79 20.81
N PRO A 8 6.47 5.73 20.29
CA PRO A 8 6.69 6.14 18.91
C PRO A 8 5.79 5.23 18.07
N VAL A 9 4.66 5.75 17.57
CA VAL A 9 3.74 4.99 16.68
C VAL A 9 4.44 4.87 15.34
N SER A 10 5.46 4.04 15.37
CA SER A 10 6.25 3.65 14.23
C SER A 10 5.37 2.63 13.49
N GLY A 11 5.12 2.90 12.20
CA GLY A 11 4.26 2.06 11.36
C GLY A 11 2.76 2.22 11.64
N LEU A 12 2.19 3.36 11.26
CA LEU A 12 0.75 3.44 11.05
C LEU A 12 0.38 2.37 10.02
N ASP A 13 -0.31 1.32 10.45
CA ASP A 13 -0.64 0.18 9.60
C ASP A 13 -1.53 0.61 8.41
N LEU A 14 -1.30 0.04 7.23
CA LEU A 14 -1.99 0.43 6.01
C LEU A 14 -3.52 0.27 6.13
N ALA A 15 -4.00 -0.76 6.83
CA ALA A 15 -5.43 -0.97 7.01
C ALA A 15 -6.06 0.08 7.93
N SER A 16 -5.29 0.61 8.89
CA SER A 16 -5.72 1.72 9.75
C SER A 16 -5.80 3.03 8.97
N LEU A 17 -4.86 3.26 8.04
CA LEU A 17 -4.86 4.42 7.14
C LEU A 17 -6.03 4.44 6.16
N LEU A 18 -6.47 3.26 5.71
CA LEU A 18 -7.57 3.10 4.76
C LEU A 18 -8.91 2.84 5.45
N GLN A 19 -8.98 2.95 6.78
CA GLN A 19 -10.22 2.71 7.50
C GLN A 19 -11.27 3.77 7.15
N GLY A 20 -12.39 3.31 6.60
CA GLY A 20 -13.49 4.18 6.16
C GLY A 20 -13.29 4.83 4.80
N GLU A 21 -12.14 4.57 4.15
CA GLU A 21 -11.85 5.04 2.81
C GLU A 21 -12.40 4.09 1.74
N GLU A 22 -12.70 4.64 0.57
CA GLU A 22 -13.14 3.89 -0.60
C GLU A 22 -12.42 4.38 -1.85
N GLY A 23 -11.81 3.47 -2.61
CA GLY A 23 -11.16 3.78 -3.87
C GLY A 23 -9.91 2.96 -4.13
N PHE A 24 -9.12 3.42 -5.09
CA PHE A 24 -7.85 2.82 -5.48
C PHE A 24 -6.69 3.71 -5.01
N PHE A 25 -5.70 3.07 -4.39
CA PHE A 25 -4.60 3.74 -3.72
C PHE A 25 -3.25 3.25 -4.24
N LEU A 26 -2.34 4.20 -4.45
CA LEU A 26 -0.91 3.97 -4.52
C LEU A 26 -0.34 4.09 -3.11
N CYS A 27 0.34 3.06 -2.63
CA CYS A 27 0.92 3.01 -1.30
C CYS A 27 2.44 2.83 -1.43
N GLN A 28 3.23 3.57 -0.66
CA GLN A 28 4.69 3.42 -0.63
C GLN A 28 5.15 3.08 0.78
N ASN A 29 6.07 2.13 0.86
CA ASN A 29 6.78 1.78 2.08
C ASN A 29 8.20 1.32 1.74
N ARG A 30 9.22 1.87 2.42
CA ARG A 30 10.63 1.46 2.23
C ARG A 30 11.11 1.50 0.78
N GLY A 31 10.68 2.52 0.04
CA GLY A 31 11.02 2.67 -1.39
C GLY A 31 10.32 1.69 -2.33
N GLN A 32 9.48 0.76 -1.84
CA GLN A 32 8.63 -0.09 -2.66
C GLN A 32 7.24 0.53 -2.81
N ASN A 33 6.76 0.58 -4.06
CA ASN A 33 5.40 1.00 -4.38
C ASN A 33 4.46 -0.20 -4.43
N TYR A 34 3.21 0.01 -4.00
CA TYR A 34 2.15 -0.99 -3.92
C TYR A 34 0.84 -0.40 -4.43
N VAL A 35 -0.04 -1.24 -4.95
CA VAL A 35 -1.43 -0.89 -5.24
C VAL A 35 -2.37 -1.59 -4.26
N THR A 36 -3.36 -0.84 -3.78
CA THR A 36 -4.33 -1.29 -2.79
C THR A 36 -5.70 -0.74 -3.13
N VAL A 37 -6.76 -1.50 -2.88
CA VAL A 37 -8.14 -1.03 -3.01
C VAL A 37 -8.81 -1.09 -1.65
N ALA A 38 -9.44 0.00 -1.24
CA ALA A 38 -10.33 0.04 -0.08
C ALA A 38 -11.79 0.14 -0.57
N LYS A 39 -12.71 -0.49 0.17
CA LYS A 39 -14.15 -0.50 -0.12
C LYS A 39 -14.94 -0.29 1.17
N ALA A 40 -16.20 0.12 1.06
CA ALA A 40 -17.11 0.14 2.20
C ALA A 40 -17.05 -1.19 2.98
N GLY A 41 -16.78 -1.09 4.28
CA GLY A 41 -16.65 -2.24 5.19
C GLY A 41 -15.34 -3.03 5.09
N HIS A 42 -14.43 -2.69 4.18
CA HIS A 42 -13.14 -3.37 4.00
C HIS A 42 -12.02 -2.35 3.74
N SER A 43 -11.21 -2.05 4.76
CA SER A 43 -10.05 -1.16 4.61
C SER A 43 -9.06 -1.64 3.54
N ILE A 44 -8.98 -2.96 3.31
CA ILE A 44 -8.20 -3.58 2.24
C ILE A 44 -9.07 -4.64 1.57
N ALA A 45 -9.73 -4.27 0.48
CA ALA A 45 -10.49 -5.19 -0.36
C ALA A 45 -9.60 -5.92 -1.39
N PHE A 46 -8.46 -5.32 -1.73
CA PHE A 46 -7.42 -5.91 -2.59
C PHE A 46 -6.05 -5.29 -2.27
N GLY A 47 -4.97 -6.08 -2.42
CA GLY A 47 -3.59 -5.65 -2.14
C GLY A 47 -3.21 -5.81 -0.66
N PRO A 48 -2.11 -5.18 -0.20
CA PRO A 48 -1.16 -4.39 -0.98
C PRO A 48 -0.35 -5.27 -1.96
N THR A 49 -0.44 -4.97 -3.25
CA THR A 49 0.29 -5.70 -4.31
C THR A 49 1.47 -4.87 -4.78
N PRO A 50 2.73 -5.37 -4.72
CA PRO A 50 3.88 -4.60 -5.15
C PRO A 50 3.81 -4.30 -6.66
N ILE A 51 4.20 -3.07 -7.03
CA ILE A 51 4.32 -2.64 -8.43
C ILE A 51 5.71 -2.08 -8.70
N GLY A 52 6.25 -2.39 -9.88
CA GLY A 52 7.60 -1.96 -10.27
C GLY A 52 8.70 -2.55 -9.38
N ARG A 53 9.87 -1.90 -9.39
CA ARG A 53 11.03 -2.29 -8.57
C ARG A 53 11.13 -1.39 -7.35
N ALA A 54 11.63 -1.92 -6.23
CA ALA A 54 11.98 -1.12 -5.08
C ALA A 54 13.05 -0.08 -5.44
N ILE A 55 12.78 1.18 -5.14
CA ILE A 55 13.73 2.28 -5.29
C ILE A 55 14.49 2.37 -3.97
N GLN A 56 15.59 1.63 -3.87
CA GLN A 56 16.41 1.61 -2.66
C GLN A 56 17.52 2.67 -2.77
N GLU A 57 17.19 3.93 -2.50
CA GLU A 57 18.20 4.99 -2.38
C GLU A 57 18.84 4.93 -0.99
N THR A 58 19.79 4.00 -0.83
CA THR A 58 20.66 3.83 0.35
C THR A 58 19.92 3.38 1.63
N PRO A 59 20.32 2.26 2.27
CA PRO A 59 19.75 1.89 3.56
C PRO A 59 20.14 2.95 4.60
N THR A 60 19.20 3.83 4.96
CA THR A 60 19.33 4.66 6.16
C THR A 60 19.27 3.71 7.34
N ALA A 61 20.45 3.35 7.84
CA ALA A 61 20.58 2.60 9.07
C ALA A 61 19.95 3.42 10.21
N ASN A 62 18.97 2.83 10.88
CA ASN A 62 18.10 3.41 11.91
C ASN A 62 16.90 4.20 11.37
N LEU A 63 15.69 3.76 11.76
CA LEU A 63 14.63 4.56 12.41
C LEU A 63 13.27 3.84 12.32
N GLY A 64 13.02 2.87 13.22
CA GLY A 64 11.69 2.28 13.43
C GLY A 64 10.96 1.72 12.18
N PRO A 65 9.71 1.27 12.32
CA PRO A 65 8.85 1.04 11.18
C PRO A 65 8.56 2.35 10.42
N GLU A 66 9.01 2.43 9.16
CA GLU A 66 8.70 3.56 8.28
C GLU A 66 7.19 3.66 8.04
N PRO A 67 6.63 4.88 8.09
CA PRO A 67 5.20 5.09 7.85
C PRO A 67 4.84 4.77 6.40
N TRP A 68 3.62 4.31 6.18
CA TRP A 68 3.06 4.22 4.83
C TRP A 68 2.76 5.61 4.29
N VAL A 69 3.14 5.85 3.04
CA VAL A 69 2.66 7.00 2.27
C VAL A 69 1.54 6.49 1.37
N VAL A 70 0.35 7.09 1.46
CA VAL A 70 -0.84 6.65 0.73
C VAL A 70 -1.36 7.80 -0.13
N THR A 71 -1.61 7.54 -1.41
CA THR A 71 -2.19 8.49 -2.35
C THR A 71 -3.36 7.85 -3.05
N LYS A 72 -4.54 8.45 -2.93
CA LYS A 72 -5.72 8.02 -3.67
C LYS A 72 -5.56 8.41 -5.13
N ILE A 73 -5.56 7.42 -6.02
CA ILE A 73 -5.38 7.64 -7.47
C ILE A 73 -6.69 7.45 -8.25
N SER A 74 -7.71 6.84 -7.64
CA SER A 74 -9.06 6.75 -8.22
C SER A 74 -10.13 6.61 -7.13
N ASN A 75 -11.34 7.11 -7.39
CA ASN A 75 -12.52 6.81 -6.59
C ASN A 75 -13.16 5.45 -6.96
N SER A 76 -12.76 4.86 -8.08
CA SER A 76 -13.23 3.52 -8.45
C SER A 76 -12.65 2.47 -7.49
N THR A 77 -13.46 1.46 -7.20
CA THR A 77 -13.05 0.28 -6.43
C THR A 77 -12.98 -0.97 -7.32
N GLU A 78 -13.11 -0.80 -8.62
CA GLU A 78 -13.03 -1.86 -9.61
C GLU A 78 -11.56 -2.13 -9.96
N PHE A 79 -11.07 -3.32 -9.59
CA PHE A 79 -9.69 -3.75 -9.84
C PHE A 79 -9.53 -4.55 -11.16
N ASN A 80 -10.64 -4.87 -11.83
CA ASN A 80 -10.65 -5.84 -12.95
C ASN A 80 -9.83 -5.41 -14.18
N GLU A 81 -9.49 -4.13 -14.33
CA GLU A 81 -8.78 -3.62 -15.51
C GLU A 81 -7.26 -3.83 -15.46
N PHE A 82 -6.66 -4.04 -14.27
CA PHE A 82 -5.19 -4.08 -14.15
C PHE A 82 -4.58 -5.47 -14.39
N ARG A 83 -5.41 -6.52 -14.54
CA ARG A 83 -4.96 -7.90 -14.71
C ARG A 83 -4.56 -8.27 -16.16
N GLY A 84 -4.61 -7.30 -17.08
CA GLY A 84 -4.50 -7.53 -18.53
C GLY A 84 -3.10 -7.68 -19.12
N THR A 85 -2.00 -7.46 -18.38
CA THR A 85 -0.64 -7.40 -19.00
C THR A 85 0.42 -8.31 -18.39
N SER A 86 0.11 -9.11 -17.36
CA SER A 86 1.09 -10.02 -16.72
C SER A 86 0.82 -11.50 -16.99
N GLY A 87 0.33 -11.83 -18.19
CA GLY A 87 -0.10 -13.20 -18.54
C GLY A 87 0.25 -13.65 -19.96
N GLY A 88 1.18 -12.98 -20.65
CA GLY A 88 1.73 -13.45 -21.92
C GLY A 88 2.85 -14.45 -21.67
N SER A 89 2.50 -15.68 -21.28
CA SER A 89 3.45 -16.80 -21.29
C SER A 89 3.93 -16.98 -22.72
N VAL A 90 5.21 -16.71 -22.98
CA VAL A 90 5.87 -17.08 -24.24
C VAL A 90 5.87 -18.61 -24.31
N SER A 91 4.85 -19.19 -24.93
CA SER A 91 4.88 -20.57 -25.38
C SER A 91 5.60 -20.61 -26.72
N ASN A 92 6.87 -21.00 -26.68
CA ASN A 92 7.58 -21.47 -27.87
C ASN A 92 6.79 -22.61 -28.51
N ARG A 93 6.40 -22.43 -29.77
CA ARG A 93 6.21 -23.53 -30.73
C ARG A 93 7.17 -23.32 -31.87
#